data_AF-A0A250FRT1-F1
#
_entry.id   AF-A0A250FRT1-F1
#
_cell.length_a   1.000
_cell.length_b   1.000
_cell.length_c   1.000
_cell.angle_alpha   90.00
_cell.angle_beta   90.00
_cell.angle_gamma   90.00
#
_symmetry.space_group_name_H-M   'P 1'
#
loop_
_entity.id
_entity.type
_entity.pdbx_description
1 polymer ?
#
loop_
_entity_poly.entity_id
_entity_poly.type
_entity_poly.pdbx_seq_one_letter_code
_entity_poly.pdbx_strand_id
1 'polypeptide(L)'
;MNKLIRIIAVITFFCVFSCKVVSKDFFCFGTEEYKQKEKKNRINTDEAADLFAKYFFEKHPEKNKIKVNLNIIYDGYYIFSASTILYNHKTGEYFLNNTYWVNGQTGEIIKPNKKKLDIILSLPLKEVFDKEFTNKP
;
A
#
# COMPACT_ATOMS: atom_id res chain seq x y z
N MET A 1 32.96 -35.45 -26.12
CA MET A 1 32.15 -35.37 -24.88
C MET A 1 32.22 -34.03 -24.13
N ASN A 2 33.24 -33.17 -24.34
CA ASN A 2 33.42 -31.97 -23.50
C ASN A 2 32.66 -30.71 -23.95
N LYS A 3 32.30 -30.59 -25.23
CA LYS A 3 31.56 -29.42 -25.75
C LYS A 3 30.09 -29.42 -25.34
N LEU A 4 29.45 -30.59 -25.31
CA LEU A 4 28.04 -30.74 -24.92
C LEU A 4 27.84 -30.41 -23.43
N ILE A 5 28.74 -30.89 -22.56
CA ILE A 5 28.70 -30.64 -21.11
C ILE A 5 28.90 -29.14 -20.80
N ARG A 6 29.80 -28.45 -21.54
CA ARG A 6 29.99 -27.00 -21.41
C ARG A 6 28.75 -26.20 -21.83
N ILE A 7 28.07 -26.60 -22.90
CA ILE A 7 26.84 -25.92 -23.36
C ILE A 7 25.70 -26.11 -22.35
N ILE A 8 25.54 -27.33 -21.82
CA ILE A 8 24.54 -27.62 -20.79
C ILE A 8 24.78 -26.78 -19.54
N ALA A 9 26.03 -26.66 -19.07
CA ALA A 9 26.38 -25.86 -17.89
C ALA A 9 26.12 -24.35 -18.06
N VAL A 10 26.26 -23.82 -19.28
CA VAL A 10 25.98 -22.40 -19.58
C VAL A 10 24.47 -22.13 -19.62
N ILE A 11 23.67 -23.09 -20.11
CA ILE A 11 22.21 -22.98 -20.16
C ILE A 11 21.60 -23.07 -18.74
N THR A 12 22.09 -23.97 -17.88
CA THR A 12 21.64 -24.03 -16.47
C THR A 12 22.03 -22.79 -15.66
N PHE A 13 23.14 -22.14 -15.98
CA PHE A 13 23.56 -20.89 -15.31
C PHE A 13 22.69 -19.68 -15.72
N PHE A 14 22.11 -19.68 -16.93
CA PHE A 14 21.24 -18.59 -17.38
C PHE A 14 19.79 -18.69 -16.86
N CYS A 15 19.33 -19.85 -16.39
CA CYS A 15 17.97 -20.03 -15.88
C CYS A 15 17.74 -19.53 -14.44
N VAL A 16 18.80 -19.22 -13.68
CA VAL A 16 18.68 -18.71 -12.30
C VAL A 16 18.45 -17.19 -12.19
N PHE A 17 18.57 -16.46 -13.30
CA PHE A 17 18.06 -15.09 -13.42
C PHE A 17 16.64 -15.11 -13.96
N SER A 18 15.78 -15.93 -13.34
CA SER A 18 14.35 -15.75 -13.50
C SER A 18 14.05 -14.35 -12.98
N CYS A 19 13.65 -13.43 -13.87
CA CYS A 19 13.14 -12.12 -13.51
C CYS A 19 12.12 -12.34 -12.39
N LYS A 20 12.48 -12.04 -11.14
CA LYS A 20 11.49 -11.89 -10.08
C LYS A 20 10.62 -10.74 -10.54
N VAL A 21 9.47 -11.05 -11.13
CA VAL A 21 8.34 -10.12 -11.12
C VAL A 21 8.11 -9.88 -9.64
N VAL A 22 8.62 -8.76 -9.14
CA VAL A 22 8.34 -8.31 -7.79
C VAL A 22 6.88 -7.93 -7.81
N SER A 23 6.00 -8.91 -7.56
CA SER A 23 4.61 -8.62 -7.24
C SER A 23 4.66 -7.73 -6.01
N LYS A 24 4.21 -6.49 -6.13
CA LYS A 24 4.17 -5.56 -5.00
C LYS A 24 3.25 -6.16 -3.95
N ASP A 25 3.76 -6.32 -2.73
CA ASP A 25 3.02 -6.89 -1.62
C ASP A 25 1.87 -5.97 -1.22
N PHE A 26 0.70 -6.55 -0.93
CA PHE A 26 -0.43 -5.85 -0.34
C PHE A 26 -0.92 -6.60 0.90
N PHE A 27 -1.42 -5.85 1.88
CA PHE A 27 -1.93 -6.40 3.14
C PHE A 27 -3.22 -5.68 3.50
N CYS A 28 -4.27 -6.42 3.82
CA CYS A 28 -5.61 -5.88 4.07
C CYS A 28 -5.81 -5.54 5.54
N PHE A 29 -6.34 -4.36 5.84
CA PHE A 29 -6.61 -3.97 7.23
C PHE A 29 -7.49 -5.00 7.94
N GLY A 30 -7.20 -5.26 9.22
CA GLY A 30 -7.89 -6.25 10.05
C GLY A 30 -7.33 -7.67 9.96
N THR A 31 -6.56 -8.03 8.92
CA THR A 31 -6.00 -9.38 8.80
C THR A 31 -4.73 -9.58 9.64
N GLU A 32 -4.36 -10.84 9.90
CA GLU A 32 -3.15 -11.16 10.66
C GLU A 32 -1.88 -10.77 9.88
N GLU A 33 -1.89 -10.92 8.56
CA GLU A 33 -0.78 -10.52 7.70
C GLU A 33 -0.55 -9.01 7.75
N TYR A 34 -1.62 -8.21 7.84
CA TYR A 34 -1.51 -6.77 8.06
C TYR A 34 -0.86 -6.45 9.40
N LYS A 35 -1.32 -7.08 10.49
CA LYS A 35 -0.73 -6.88 11.83
C LYS A 35 0.75 -7.26 11.85
N GLN A 36 1.13 -8.33 11.16
CA GLN A 36 2.53 -8.73 11.02
C GLN A 36 3.34 -7.74 10.18
N LYS A 37 2.75 -7.19 9.10
CA LYS A 37 3.40 -6.16 8.29
C LYS A 37 3.59 -4.87 9.09
N GLU A 38 2.55 -4.44 9.80
CA GLU A 38 2.59 -3.26 10.67
C GLU A 38 3.66 -3.38 11.76
N LYS A 39 3.78 -4.54 12.42
CA LYS A 39 4.85 -4.79 13.41
C LYS A 39 6.28 -4.68 12.83
N LYS A 40 6.44 -4.85 11.52
CA LYS A 40 7.73 -4.68 10.81
C LYS A 40 7.94 -3.24 10.32
N ASN A 41 6.91 -2.41 10.36
CA ASN A 41 7.00 -0.99 10.02
C ASN A 41 7.54 -0.20 11.23
N ARG A 42 8.20 0.91 10.95
CA ARG A 42 8.70 1.82 11.99
C ARG A 42 7.55 2.60 12.63
N ILE A 43 6.56 2.98 11.82
CA ILE A 43 5.34 3.63 12.28
C ILE A 43 4.15 2.69 12.12
N ASN A 44 3.21 2.75 13.04
CA ASN A 44 1.95 2.01 12.97
C ASN A 44 0.86 2.77 12.19
N THR A 45 -0.31 2.16 12.03
CA THR A 45 -1.45 2.74 11.29
C THR A 45 -1.93 4.06 11.89
N ASP A 46 -2.01 4.16 13.22
CA ASP A 46 -2.44 5.38 13.90
C ASP A 46 -1.43 6.52 13.69
N GLU A 47 -0.15 6.26 13.86
CA GLU A 47 0.92 7.24 13.62
C GLU A 47 0.95 7.71 12.15
N ALA A 48 0.75 6.78 11.22
CA ALA A 48 0.67 7.09 9.80
C ALA A 48 -0.59 7.92 9.47
N ALA A 49 -1.72 7.66 10.13
CA ALA A 49 -2.95 8.42 9.98
C ALA A 49 -2.80 9.84 10.54
N ASP A 50 -2.13 10.00 11.67
CA ASP A 50 -1.83 11.31 12.28
C ASP A 50 -0.93 12.16 11.35
N LEU A 51 0.11 11.55 10.76
CA LEU A 51 0.97 12.19 9.75
C LEU A 51 0.17 12.64 8.52
N PHE A 52 -0.70 11.78 8.01
CA PHE A 52 -1.57 12.12 6.90
C PHE A 52 -2.53 13.28 7.25
N ALA A 53 -3.20 13.22 8.40
CA ALA A 53 -4.13 14.26 8.82
C ALA A 53 -3.44 15.63 8.94
N LYS A 54 -2.25 15.67 9.54
CA LYS A 54 -1.44 16.89 9.62
C LYS A 54 -1.12 17.44 8.23
N TYR A 55 -0.59 16.60 7.35
CA TYR A 55 -0.27 16.99 5.98
C TYR A 55 -1.51 17.47 5.20
N PHE A 56 -2.66 16.84 5.42
CA PHE A 56 -3.91 17.23 4.78
C PHE A 56 -4.32 18.64 5.21
N PHE A 57 -4.33 18.95 6.51
CA PHE A 57 -4.69 20.29 7.01
C PHE A 57 -3.69 21.36 6.57
N GLU A 58 -2.40 21.06 6.49
CA GLU A 58 -1.39 21.99 5.94
C GLU A 58 -1.67 22.34 4.46
N LYS A 59 -2.19 21.38 3.68
CA LYS A 59 -2.55 21.60 2.26
C LYS A 59 -3.95 22.15 2.05
N HIS A 60 -4.80 22.05 3.06
CA HIS A 60 -6.22 22.45 3.04
C HIS A 60 -6.56 23.23 4.33
N PRO A 61 -5.97 24.43 4.53
CA PRO A 61 -6.13 25.20 5.76
C PRO A 61 -7.58 25.65 6.00
N GLU A 62 -8.42 25.65 4.96
CA GLU A 62 -9.86 25.91 5.05
C GLU A 62 -10.65 24.76 5.70
N LYS A 63 -10.05 23.58 5.86
CA LYS A 63 -10.68 22.40 6.46
C LYS A 63 -10.35 22.32 7.95
N ASN A 64 -11.37 22.10 8.76
CA ASN A 64 -11.25 21.92 10.21
C ASN A 64 -11.42 20.46 10.65
N LYS A 65 -11.82 19.58 9.74
CA LYS A 65 -12.12 18.17 10.03
C LYS A 65 -11.87 17.30 8.79
N ILE A 66 -11.41 16.08 9.02
CA ILE A 66 -11.25 15.05 8.00
C ILE A 66 -11.61 13.67 8.58
N LYS A 67 -12.34 12.88 7.79
CA LYS A 67 -12.46 11.44 8.02
C LYS A 67 -11.41 10.73 7.19
N VAL A 68 -10.47 10.07 7.86
CA VAL A 68 -9.38 9.30 7.27
C VAL A 68 -9.83 7.86 7.14
N ASN A 69 -9.67 7.29 5.94
CA ASN A 69 -10.00 5.89 5.65
C ASN A 69 -8.75 5.18 5.10
N LEU A 70 -8.50 3.95 5.55
CA LEU A 70 -7.46 3.06 5.00
C LEU A 70 -7.97 1.63 4.89
N ASN A 71 -7.67 1.01 3.74
CA ASN A 71 -8.07 -0.34 3.42
C ASN A 71 -6.89 -1.31 3.38
N ILE A 72 -5.72 -0.84 2.94
CA ILE A 72 -4.56 -1.68 2.65
C ILE A 72 -3.23 -0.98 2.98
N ILE A 73 -2.21 -1.79 3.27
CA ILE A 73 -0.81 -1.44 3.01
C ILE A 73 -0.45 -1.96 1.62
N TYR A 74 0.21 -1.15 0.80
CA TYR A 74 0.70 -1.54 -0.52
C TYR A 74 2.16 -1.13 -0.69
N ASP A 75 3.04 -2.07 -1.01
CA ASP A 75 4.47 -1.82 -1.25
C ASP A 75 5.16 -1.09 -0.08
N GLY A 76 4.73 -1.38 1.15
CA GLY A 76 5.24 -0.72 2.37
C GLY A 76 4.62 0.64 2.69
N TYR A 77 3.64 1.11 1.91
CA TYR A 77 2.91 2.35 2.16
C TYR A 77 1.53 2.08 2.76
N TYR A 78 1.17 2.85 3.78
CA TYR A 78 -0.22 3.00 4.23
C TYR A 78 -0.97 3.87 3.22
N ILE A 79 -2.06 3.35 2.67
CA ILE A 79 -2.84 4.04 1.62
C ILE A 79 -4.06 4.71 2.25
N PHE A 80 -3.95 6.02 2.50
CA PHE A 80 -5.01 6.82 3.09
C PHE A 80 -5.82 7.59 2.05
N SER A 81 -7.06 7.88 2.41
CA SER A 81 -7.95 8.76 1.64
C SER A 81 -8.85 9.58 2.56
N ALA A 82 -9.11 10.82 2.17
CA ALA A 82 -10.09 11.71 2.79
C ALA A 82 -11.55 11.34 2.42
N SER A 83 -11.72 10.35 1.55
CA SER A 83 -13.01 9.78 1.11
C SER A 83 -12.93 8.25 1.08
N THR A 84 -14.07 7.58 0.93
CA THR A 84 -14.11 6.12 0.76
C THR A 84 -13.23 5.68 -0.42
N ILE A 85 -12.36 4.70 -0.17
CA ILE A 85 -11.60 4.03 -1.24
C ILE A 85 -12.53 3.00 -1.90
N LEU A 86 -12.74 3.14 -3.21
CA LEU A 86 -13.62 2.25 -3.96
C LEU A 86 -12.85 1.00 -4.41
N TYR A 87 -13.46 -0.17 -4.22
CA TYR A 87 -12.95 -1.45 -4.69
C TYR A 87 -13.98 -2.16 -5.56
N ASN A 88 -13.60 -2.56 -6.77
CA ASN A 88 -14.41 -3.37 -7.66
C ASN A 88 -14.00 -4.84 -7.54
N HIS A 89 -14.77 -5.63 -6.80
CA HIS A 89 -14.51 -7.06 -6.60
C HIS A 89 -14.59 -7.90 -7.88
N LYS A 90 -15.29 -7.43 -8.93
CA LYS A 90 -15.38 -8.18 -10.20
C LYS A 90 -14.09 -8.05 -11.01
N THR A 91 -13.45 -6.88 -10.97
CA THR A 91 -12.23 -6.59 -11.73
C THR A 91 -10.96 -6.63 -10.89
N GLY A 92 -11.08 -6.66 -9.56
CA GLY A 92 -9.94 -6.54 -8.63
C GLY A 92 -9.36 -5.12 -8.58
N GLU A 93 -10.12 -4.09 -8.98
CA GLU A 93 -9.57 -2.73 -9.08
C GLU A 93 -9.82 -1.91 -7.82
N TYR A 94 -8.76 -1.44 -7.18
CA TYR A 94 -8.80 -0.36 -6.19
C TYR A 94 -8.64 0.98 -6.88
N PHE A 95 -9.62 1.86 -6.76
CA PHE A 95 -9.53 3.22 -7.30
C PHE A 95 -8.81 4.13 -6.30
N LEU A 96 -7.70 4.72 -6.75
CA LEU A 96 -6.77 5.49 -5.92
C LEU A 96 -6.98 7.01 -6.00
N ASN A 97 -8.16 7.44 -6.44
CA ASN A 97 -8.46 8.86 -6.59
C ASN A 97 -8.31 9.57 -5.23
N ASN A 98 -7.52 10.65 -5.20
CA ASN A 98 -7.25 11.45 -4.00
C ASN A 98 -6.62 10.66 -2.83
N THR A 99 -5.85 9.61 -3.13
CA THR A 99 -5.10 8.88 -2.10
C THR A 99 -3.76 9.53 -1.77
N TYR A 100 -3.33 9.32 -0.52
CA TYR A 100 -2.06 9.76 0.03
C TYR A 100 -1.36 8.53 0.59
N TRP A 101 -0.09 8.37 0.24
CA TRP A 101 0.68 7.17 0.56
C TRP A 101 1.72 7.54 1.60
N VAL A 102 1.59 7.00 2.81
CA VAL A 102 2.52 7.26 3.91
C VAL A 102 3.46 6.06 4.04
N ASN A 103 4.75 6.29 3.86
CA ASN A 103 5.76 5.24 3.93
C ASN A 103 5.86 4.70 5.36
N GLY A 104 5.67 3.39 5.56
CA GLY A 104 5.69 2.80 6.90
C GLY A 104 7.06 2.74 7.58
N GLN A 105 8.14 3.01 6.85
CA GLN A 105 9.50 3.06 7.39
C GLN A 105 9.98 4.49 7.65
N THR A 106 9.63 5.44 6.78
CA THR A 106 10.16 6.81 6.84
C THR A 106 9.13 7.85 7.28
N GLY A 107 7.84 7.56 7.18
CA GLY A 107 6.76 8.54 7.36
C GLY A 107 6.62 9.53 6.19
N GLU A 108 7.41 9.38 5.13
CA GLU A 108 7.30 10.21 3.93
C GLU A 108 5.92 10.06 3.28
N ILE A 109 5.34 11.18 2.86
CA ILE A 109 4.01 11.23 2.25
C ILE A 109 4.15 11.58 0.78
N ILE A 110 3.63 10.71 -0.08
CA ILE A 110 3.56 10.95 -1.52
C ILE A 110 2.12 10.94 -2.02
N LYS A 111 1.86 11.69 -3.09
CA LYS A 111 0.65 11.58 -3.92
C LYS A 111 1.03 10.90 -5.22
N PRO A 112 0.82 9.58 -5.37
CA PRO A 112 1.23 8.91 -6.59
C PRO A 112 0.35 9.34 -7.76
N ASN A 113 0.96 9.48 -8.94
CA ASN A 113 0.23 9.61 -10.20
C ASN A 113 -0.28 8.22 -10.67
N LYS A 114 -1.01 7.52 -9.79
CA LYS A 114 -1.57 6.20 -10.07
C LYS A 114 -3.07 6.24 -9.80
N LYS A 115 -3.88 5.91 -10.81
CA LYS A 115 -5.34 5.96 -10.73
C LYS A 115 -5.96 4.71 -10.14
N LYS A 116 -5.30 3.56 -10.28
CA LYS A 116 -5.81 2.27 -9.81
C LYS A 116 -4.71 1.30 -9.39
N LEU A 117 -5.04 0.37 -8.50
CA LEU A 117 -4.26 -0.86 -8.27
C LEU A 117 -5.11 -2.05 -8.68
N ASP A 118 -4.50 -2.96 -9.43
CA ASP A 118 -5.10 -4.24 -9.76
C ASP A 118 -4.67 -5.24 -8.67
N ILE A 119 -5.55 -5.47 -7.70
CA ILE A 119 -5.39 -6.35 -6.53
C ILE A 119 -6.59 -7.28 -6.47
N ILE A 120 -6.35 -8.57 -6.72
CA ILE A 120 -7.39 -9.58 -6.63
C ILE A 120 -7.52 -10.00 -5.17
N LEU A 121 -8.59 -9.54 -4.51
CA LEU A 121 -8.97 -10.06 -3.20
C LEU A 121 -9.79 -11.34 -3.38
N SER A 122 -9.48 -12.36 -2.57
CA SER A 122 -10.29 -13.58 -2.49
C SER A 122 -11.68 -13.32 -1.89
N LEU A 123 -11.83 -12.27 -1.07
CA LEU A 123 -13.08 -11.86 -0.43
C LEU A 123 -13.16 -10.32 -0.32
N PRO A 124 -14.37 -9.73 -0.28
CA PRO A 124 -14.51 -8.30 0.01
C PRO A 124 -13.93 -7.98 1.39
N LEU A 125 -13.30 -6.80 1.52
CA LEU A 125 -12.81 -6.32 2.81
C LEU A 125 -13.97 -6.19 3.80
N LYS A 126 -13.83 -6.84 4.95
CA LYS A 126 -14.79 -6.75 6.06
C LYS A 126 -14.47 -5.58 7.00
N GLU A 127 -13.21 -5.20 7.09
CA GLU A 127 -12.73 -4.16 7.98
C GLU A 127 -12.04 -3.04 7.20
N VAL A 128 -12.22 -1.81 7.68
CA VAL A 128 -11.58 -0.60 7.17
C VAL A 128 -11.15 0.20 8.38
N PHE A 129 -9.93 0.74 8.35
CA PHE A 129 -9.51 1.72 9.34
C PHE A 129 -10.21 3.03 9.05
N ASP A 130 -11.01 3.51 9.99
CA ASP A 130 -11.72 4.79 9.90
C ASP A 130 -11.44 5.60 11.17
N LYS A 131 -10.86 6.79 11.00
CA LYS A 131 -10.57 7.70 12.13
C LYS A 131 -10.87 9.14 11.74
N GLU A 132 -11.43 9.88 12.68
CA GLU A 132 -11.74 11.29 12.50
C GLU A 132 -10.69 12.18 13.16
N PHE A 133 -10.27 13.21 12.44
CA PHE A 133 -9.32 14.20 12.91
C PHE A 133 -9.92 15.60 12.84
N THR A 134 -9.60 16.42 13.82
CA THR A 134 -9.93 17.84 13.84
C THR A 134 -8.65 18.67 13.85
N ASN A 135 -8.65 19.74 13.08
CA ASN A 135 -7.58 20.72 13.11
C ASN A 135 -7.79 21.57 14.37
N LYS A 136 -7.01 21.31 15.43
CA LYS A 136 -7.06 22.14 16.63
C LYS A 136 -6.38 23.49 16.31
N PRO A 137 -7.04 24.62 16.58
CA PRO A 137 -6.47 25.95 16.34
C PRO A 137 -5.22 26.21 17.18
#